data_AF-A0A9E4WXB1-F1
#
_entry.id   AF-A0A9E4WXB1-F1
#
_cell.length_a   1.000
_cell.length_b   1.000
_cell.length_c   1.000
_cell.angle_alpha   90.00
_cell.angle_beta   90.00
_cell.angle_gamma   90.00
#
_symmetry.space_group_name_H-M   'P 1'
#
loop_
_entity.id
_entity.type
_entity.pdbx_description
1 polymer ?
#
loop_
_entity_poly.entity_id
_entity_poly.type
_entity_poly.pdbx_seq_one_letter_code
_entity_poly.pdbx_strand_id
1 'polypeptide(L)'
;MPSYQFTINGRLVYGGEEFVSLSMAIIKVLTPAGDTNAYRAGTVVTLVALPRNPGYEPIWKGVDSHSGYTATLRMDVVKSVEFLIGARLATPTPAPTPTRGVVIVGPPPTAVPTATPTPERRQQRNLRDERRWLWLDQPHQQLGY
;
A
#
# COMPACT_ATOMS: atom_id res chain seq x y z
N MET A 1 31.88 -18.62 14.61
CA MET A 1 31.59 -17.51 13.67
C MET A 1 30.72 -16.52 14.40
N PRO A 2 30.97 -15.19 14.32
CA PRO A 2 30.08 -14.22 14.95
C PRO A 2 28.70 -14.27 14.30
N SER A 3 27.69 -13.93 15.10
CA SER A 3 26.30 -13.80 14.65
C SER A 3 25.79 -12.40 14.96
N TYR A 4 24.91 -11.92 14.10
CA TYR A 4 24.37 -10.57 14.14
C TYR A 4 22.85 -10.60 14.03
N GLN A 5 22.24 -9.52 14.48
CA GLN A 5 20.81 -9.28 14.38
C GLN A 5 20.58 -7.90 13.80
N PHE A 6 19.38 -7.67 13.29
CA PHE A 6 18.96 -6.35 12.88
C PHE A 6 17.55 -6.05 13.38
N THR A 7 17.23 -4.77 13.46
CA THR A 7 15.88 -4.30 13.79
C THR A 7 15.24 -3.65 12.57
N ILE A 8 13.90 -3.71 12.49
CA ILE A 8 13.10 -2.89 11.57
C ILE A 8 12.22 -2.00 12.45
N ASN A 9 12.37 -0.68 12.36
CA ASN A 9 11.64 0.29 13.19
C ASN A 9 11.71 -0.02 14.69
N GLY A 10 12.88 -0.48 15.16
CA GLY A 10 13.12 -0.88 16.55
C GLY A 10 12.66 -2.30 16.91
N ARG A 11 11.91 -3.01 16.04
CA ARG A 11 11.54 -4.41 16.26
C ARG A 11 12.67 -5.33 15.81
N LEU A 12 13.18 -6.15 16.73
CA LEU A 12 14.18 -7.17 16.44
C LEU A 12 13.63 -8.21 15.45
N VAL A 13 14.45 -8.59 14.46
CA VAL A 13 14.15 -9.63 13.47
C VAL A 13 15.15 -10.76 13.65
N TYR A 14 14.64 -11.97 13.93
CA TYR A 14 15.47 -13.15 14.18
C TYR A 14 15.74 -13.93 12.89
N GLY A 15 16.85 -14.66 12.87
CA GLY A 15 17.10 -15.66 11.82
C GLY A 15 15.92 -16.63 11.70
N GLY A 16 15.43 -16.84 10.47
CA GLY A 16 14.30 -17.72 10.16
C GLY A 16 12.93 -17.05 10.22
N GLU A 17 12.85 -15.80 10.63
CA GLU A 17 11.62 -15.01 10.52
C GLU A 17 11.39 -14.61 9.06
N GLU A 18 10.27 -15.05 8.47
CA GLU A 18 9.97 -14.78 7.05
C GLU A 18 9.12 -13.51 6.86
N PHE A 19 8.33 -13.10 7.86
CA PHE A 19 7.41 -11.97 7.74
C PHE A 19 7.45 -11.05 8.95
N VAL A 20 7.62 -9.76 8.70
CA VAL A 20 7.46 -8.69 9.69
C VAL A 20 6.23 -7.88 9.34
N SER A 21 5.20 -7.95 10.19
CA SER A 21 3.96 -7.18 9.99
C SER A 21 4.10 -5.79 10.59
N LEU A 22 3.88 -4.77 9.77
CA LEU A 22 3.82 -3.35 10.15
C LEU A 22 2.41 -2.81 9.85
N SER A 23 2.09 -1.63 10.39
CA SER A 23 0.76 -1.02 10.23
C SER A 23 0.38 -0.79 8.77
N MET A 24 1.32 -0.40 7.92
CA MET A 24 1.06 -0.05 6.50
C MET A 24 1.62 -1.06 5.48
N ALA A 25 2.43 -2.02 5.91
CA ALA A 25 3.08 -2.98 5.01
C ALA A 25 3.38 -4.30 5.72
N ILE A 26 3.63 -5.34 4.95
CA ILE A 26 4.31 -6.55 5.40
C ILE A 26 5.70 -6.53 4.77
N ILE A 27 6.74 -6.81 5.54
CA ILE A 27 8.08 -7.06 4.99
C ILE A 27 8.28 -8.56 4.92
N LYS A 28 8.46 -9.09 3.71
CA LYS A 28 8.98 -10.44 3.52
C LYS A 28 10.50 -10.42 3.66
N VAL A 29 11.01 -11.29 4.51
CA VAL A 29 12.43 -11.44 4.82
C VAL A 29 12.91 -12.74 4.14
N LEU A 30 13.79 -12.59 3.17
CA LEU A 30 14.38 -13.68 2.41
C LEU A 30 15.81 -13.89 2.88
N THR A 31 16.07 -15.04 3.49
CA THR A 31 17.36 -15.40 4.05
C THR A 31 17.80 -16.76 3.53
N PRO A 32 19.12 -17.05 3.51
CA PRO A 32 19.60 -18.40 3.30
C PRO A 32 18.99 -19.37 4.34
N ALA A 33 18.75 -20.62 3.92
CA ALA A 33 18.22 -21.64 4.81
C ALA A 33 19.22 -21.97 5.95
N GLY A 34 18.69 -22.21 7.15
CA GLY A 34 19.48 -22.71 8.29
C GLY A 34 19.95 -21.65 9.30
N ASP A 35 19.72 -20.36 9.03
CA ASP A 35 19.88 -19.31 10.05
C ASP A 35 18.62 -19.30 10.93
N THR A 36 18.70 -19.87 12.12
CA THR A 36 17.65 -19.80 13.14
C THR A 36 18.14 -18.94 14.29
N ASN A 37 17.30 -18.01 14.77
CA ASN A 37 17.59 -17.07 15.86
C ASN A 37 18.54 -15.90 15.48
N ALA A 38 19.68 -16.14 14.85
CA ALA A 38 20.59 -15.05 14.44
C ALA A 38 21.18 -15.30 13.05
N TYR A 39 21.73 -14.25 12.44
CA TYR A 39 22.35 -14.31 11.13
C TYR A 39 23.85 -14.48 11.27
N ARG A 40 24.44 -15.40 10.52
CA ARG A 40 25.91 -15.54 10.50
C ARG A 40 26.55 -14.31 9.85
N ALA A 41 27.78 -14.04 10.24
CA ALA A 41 28.61 -13.03 9.59
C ALA A 41 28.66 -13.24 8.06
N GLY A 42 28.40 -12.19 7.29
CA GLY A 42 28.38 -12.22 5.83
C GLY A 42 27.07 -12.73 5.20
N THR A 43 26.07 -13.14 5.99
CA THR A 43 24.74 -13.49 5.46
C THR A 43 24.14 -12.28 4.75
N VAL A 44 23.66 -12.46 3.53
CA VAL A 44 22.90 -11.44 2.79
C VAL A 44 21.41 -11.70 2.98
N VAL A 45 20.71 -10.73 3.55
CA VAL A 45 19.26 -10.72 3.76
C VAL A 45 18.62 -9.82 2.71
N THR A 46 17.59 -10.33 2.03
CA THR A 46 16.79 -9.54 1.10
C THR A 46 15.43 -9.24 1.73
N LEU A 47 15.09 -7.97 1.86
CA LEU A 47 13.80 -7.50 2.36
C LEU A 47 12.92 -7.09 1.19
N VAL A 48 11.67 -7.54 1.19
CA VAL A 48 10.66 -7.18 0.18
C VAL A 48 9.48 -6.55 0.87
N ALA A 49 9.23 -5.27 0.59
CA ALA A 49 8.07 -4.56 1.10
C ALA A 49 6.82 -4.89 0.29
N LEU A 50 5.74 -5.18 1.01
CA LEU A 50 4.40 -5.42 0.48
C LEU A 50 3.46 -4.40 1.12
N PRO A 51 3.32 -3.18 0.57
CA PRO A 51 2.38 -2.20 1.10
C PRO A 51 0.95 -2.72 1.02
N ARG A 52 0.18 -2.44 2.07
CA ARG A 52 -1.22 -2.89 2.16
C ARG A 52 -2.12 -2.12 1.19
N ASN A 53 -1.72 -0.91 0.81
CA ASN A 53 -2.48 -0.02 -0.06
C ASN A 53 -1.66 0.31 -1.33
N PRO A 54 -2.31 0.39 -2.51
CA PRO A 54 -1.66 0.83 -3.74
C PRO A 54 -1.30 2.32 -3.69
N GLY A 55 -0.35 2.74 -4.53
CA GLY A 55 0.10 4.14 -4.60
C GLY A 55 1.03 4.58 -3.48
N TYR A 56 1.49 3.63 -2.68
CA TYR A 56 2.46 3.83 -1.60
C TYR A 56 3.78 3.17 -1.95
N GLU A 57 4.88 3.89 -1.80
CA GLU A 57 6.23 3.44 -2.07
C GLU A 57 7.04 3.32 -0.78
N PRO A 58 7.89 2.28 -0.66
CA PRO A 58 8.73 2.10 0.50
C PRO A 58 9.93 3.04 0.49
N ILE A 59 10.29 3.49 1.69
CA ILE A 59 11.47 4.30 1.96
C ILE A 59 12.33 3.50 2.94
N TRP A 60 13.54 3.19 2.51
CA TRP A 60 14.50 2.39 3.27
C TRP A 60 15.64 3.27 3.79
N LYS A 61 16.05 3.04 5.04
CA LYS A 61 17.32 3.54 5.58
C LYS A 61 18.03 2.45 6.39
N GLY A 62 19.35 2.56 6.51
CA GLY A 62 20.18 1.59 7.24
C GLY A 62 20.39 0.26 6.50
N VAL A 63 20.01 0.20 5.22
CA VAL A 63 20.24 -0.93 4.31
C VAL A 63 21.47 -0.68 3.44
N ASP A 64 22.10 -1.74 2.90
CA ASP A 64 23.31 -1.60 2.08
C ASP A 64 22.97 -1.14 0.65
N SER A 65 21.84 -1.61 0.11
CA SER A 65 21.27 -1.08 -1.14
C SER A 65 19.77 -1.34 -1.22
N HIS A 66 19.07 -0.59 -2.06
CA HIS A 66 17.65 -0.81 -2.33
C HIS A 66 17.27 -0.44 -3.76
N SER A 67 16.22 -1.07 -4.28
CA SER A 67 15.60 -0.77 -5.56
C SER A 67 14.10 -1.01 -5.46
N GLY A 68 13.31 0.05 -5.59
CA GLY A 68 11.87 0.02 -5.42
C GLY A 68 11.46 -0.66 -4.11
N TYR A 69 10.75 -1.80 -4.22
CA TYR A 69 10.21 -2.54 -3.09
C TYR A 69 11.20 -3.48 -2.39
N THR A 70 12.43 -3.56 -2.90
CA THR A 70 13.43 -4.50 -2.39
C THR A 70 14.61 -3.76 -1.78
N ALA A 71 15.09 -4.25 -0.65
CA ALA A 71 16.33 -3.80 -0.02
C ALA A 71 17.21 -4.99 0.35
N THR A 72 18.52 -4.76 0.45
CA THR A 72 19.49 -5.79 0.82
C THR A 72 20.30 -5.36 2.03
N LEU A 73 20.61 -6.33 2.88
CA LEU A 73 21.46 -6.18 4.05
C LEU A 73 22.52 -7.26 4.05
N ARG A 74 23.77 -6.88 4.28
CA ARG A 74 24.86 -7.80 4.57
C ARG A 74 25.16 -7.78 6.08
N MET A 75 24.98 -8.91 6.73
CA MET A 75 25.10 -9.06 8.18
C MET A 75 26.56 -9.17 8.59
N ASP A 76 27.30 -8.07 8.58
CA ASP A 76 28.69 -7.99 9.08
C ASP A 76 28.79 -7.31 10.45
N VAL A 77 27.71 -6.63 10.88
CA VAL A 77 27.52 -5.95 12.16
C VAL A 77 26.05 -5.99 12.56
N VAL A 78 25.73 -5.59 13.79
CA VAL A 78 24.35 -5.29 14.18
C VAL A 78 23.85 -4.09 13.38
N LYS A 79 22.66 -4.20 12.77
CA LYS A 79 22.08 -3.15 11.93
C LYS A 79 20.72 -2.67 12.46
N SER A 80 20.39 -1.42 12.14
CA SER A 80 19.07 -0.85 12.42
C SER A 80 18.48 -0.32 11.12
N VAL A 81 17.36 -0.90 10.71
CA VAL A 81 16.62 -0.50 9.51
C VAL A 81 15.47 0.39 9.91
N GLU A 82 15.38 1.55 9.27
CA GLU A 82 14.16 2.35 9.30
C GLU A 82 13.40 2.10 8.00
N PHE A 83 12.14 1.73 8.17
CA PHE A 83 11.21 1.47 7.08
C PHE A 83 10.02 2.39 7.20
N LEU A 84 9.79 3.19 6.16
CA LEU A 84 8.62 4.06 6.06
C LEU A 84 7.88 3.79 4.75
N ILE A 85 6.64 4.24 4.70
CA ILE A 85 5.81 4.23 3.51
C ILE A 85 5.50 5.68 3.14
N GLY A 86 5.88 6.09 1.92
CA GLY A 86 5.56 7.38 1.33
C GLY A 86 4.47 7.26 0.28
N ALA A 87 3.62 8.28 0.13
CA ALA A 87 2.68 8.33 -0.99
C ALA A 87 3.41 8.68 -2.28
N ARG A 88 3.10 7.98 -3.38
CA ARG A 88 3.56 8.37 -4.71
C ARG A 88 2.75 9.56 -5.18
N LEU A 89 3.41 10.70 -5.35
CA LEU A 89 2.80 11.85 -6.01
C LEU A 89 2.72 11.56 -7.51
N ALA A 90 1.54 11.77 -8.10
CA ALA A 90 1.42 11.79 -9.55
C ALA A 90 2.22 13.00 -10.06
N THR A 91 3.15 12.76 -10.98
CA THR A 91 3.71 13.85 -11.80
C THR A 91 2.55 14.47 -12.58
N PRO A 92 2.33 15.79 -12.53
CA PRO A 92 1.29 16.42 -13.32
C PRO A 92 1.57 16.14 -14.79
N THR A 93 0.58 15.61 -15.51
CA THR A 93 0.63 15.54 -16.97
C THR A 93 0.78 16.97 -17.49
N PRO A 94 1.79 17.31 -18.30
CA PRO A 94 1.84 18.64 -18.90
C PRO A 94 0.55 18.85 -19.67
N ALA A 95 -0.16 19.94 -19.38
CA ALA A 95 -1.33 20.33 -20.15
C ALA A 95 -0.91 20.43 -21.62
N PRO A 96 -1.71 19.94 -22.59
CA PRO A 96 -1.38 20.11 -23.98
C PRO A 96 -1.22 21.61 -24.26
N THR A 97 -0.08 21.99 -24.84
CA THR A 97 0.13 23.36 -25.34
C THR A 97 -1.04 23.70 -26.25
N PRO A 98 -1.78 24.81 -26.04
CA PRO A 98 -2.83 25.19 -26.97
C PRO A 98 -2.20 25.40 -28.35
N THR A 99 -2.53 24.51 -29.29
CA THR A 99 -2.21 24.71 -30.70
C THR A 99 -2.90 26.00 -31.14
N ARG A 100 -2.12 27.00 -31.58
CA ARG A 100 -2.66 28.26 -32.13
C ARG A 100 -3.54 27.94 -33.33
N GLY A 101 -4.85 27.86 -33.11
CA GLY A 101 -5.83 27.72 -34.18
C GLY A 101 -5.87 28.98 -35.04
N VAL A 102 -5.74 28.83 -36.35
CA VAL A 102 -6.11 29.89 -37.30
C VAL A 102 -7.60 30.18 -37.12
N VAL A 103 -7.95 31.44 -36.84
CA VAL A 103 -9.34 31.88 -36.71
C VAL A 103 -9.98 31.89 -38.10
N ILE A 104 -10.69 30.82 -38.46
CA ILE A 104 -11.72 30.90 -39.50
C ILE A 104 -13.03 31.24 -38.78
N VAL A 105 -13.63 32.38 -39.14
CA VAL A 105 -14.88 32.87 -38.55
C VAL A 105 -16.02 31.93 -38.97
N GLY A 106 -16.23 30.86 -38.20
CA GLY A 106 -17.36 29.94 -38.34
C GLY A 106 -18.55 30.38 -37.46
N PRO A 107 -19.79 29.98 -37.81
CA PRO A 107 -20.98 30.34 -37.02
C PRO A 107 -20.86 29.81 -35.58
N PRO A 108 -21.55 30.45 -34.61
CA PRO A 108 -21.38 30.18 -33.19
C PRO A 108 -21.58 28.68 -32.87
N PRO A 109 -20.72 28.08 -32.04
CA PRO A 109 -20.91 26.68 -31.64
C PRO A 109 -22.18 26.56 -30.80
N THR A 110 -23.15 25.79 -31.28
CA THR A 110 -24.27 25.31 -30.47
C THR A 110 -23.69 24.58 -29.25
N ALA A 111 -24.05 25.02 -28.05
CA ALA A 111 -23.62 24.40 -26.80
C ALA A 111 -23.94 22.89 -26.84
N VAL A 112 -22.91 22.06 -26.74
CA VAL A 112 -23.06 20.62 -26.49
C VAL A 112 -23.59 20.48 -25.06
N PRO A 113 -24.67 19.72 -24.81
CA PRO A 113 -25.17 19.54 -23.45
C PRO A 113 -24.07 18.88 -22.59
N THR A 114 -23.69 19.54 -21.51
CA THR A 114 -22.88 18.98 -20.44
C THR A 114 -23.55 17.70 -19.96
N ALA A 115 -22.87 16.56 -20.08
CA ALA A 115 -23.33 15.33 -19.46
C ALA A 115 -23.33 15.54 -17.94
N THR A 116 -24.50 15.73 -17.35
CA THR A 116 -24.73 15.71 -15.90
C THR A 116 -24.17 14.39 -15.36
N PRO A 117 -23.32 14.38 -14.31
CA PRO A 117 -22.94 13.13 -13.67
C PRO A 117 -24.21 12.46 -13.15
N THR A 118 -24.60 11.36 -13.78
CA THR A 118 -25.74 10.57 -13.34
C THR A 118 -25.35 9.93 -12.00
N PRO A 119 -26.11 10.13 -10.91
CA PRO A 119 -25.84 9.43 -9.67
C PRO A 119 -25.96 7.92 -9.91
N GLU A 120 -24.89 7.22 -9.57
CA GLU A 120 -24.67 5.80 -9.82
C GLU A 120 -25.77 4.94 -9.14
N ARG A 121 -26.63 4.32 -9.96
CA ARG A 121 -27.71 3.40 -9.54
C ARG A 121 -27.22 2.18 -8.74
N ARG A 122 -25.90 1.92 -8.66
CA ARG A 122 -25.32 0.85 -7.84
C ARG A 122 -25.42 1.11 -6.34
N GLN A 123 -25.26 2.35 -5.88
CA GLN A 123 -25.27 2.64 -4.44
C GLN A 123 -26.66 2.48 -3.80
N GLN A 124 -27.74 2.74 -4.56
CA GLN A 124 -29.11 2.59 -4.06
C GLN A 124 -29.56 1.14 -3.89
N ARG A 125 -28.94 0.19 -4.61
CA ARG A 125 -29.25 -1.23 -4.45
C ARG A 125 -28.73 -1.76 -3.11
N ASN A 126 -27.48 -1.43 -2.76
CA ASN A 126 -26.89 -1.85 -1.49
C ASN A 126 -27.63 -1.29 -0.27
N LEU A 127 -28.09 -0.03 -0.33
CA LEU A 127 -28.87 0.58 0.77
C LEU A 127 -30.27 -0.03 0.97
N ARG A 128 -30.88 -0.61 -0.08
CA ARG A 128 -32.15 -1.36 0.04
C ARG A 128 -31.93 -2.75 0.64
N ASP A 129 -30.80 -3.39 0.32
CA ASP A 129 -30.47 -4.71 0.83
C ASP A 129 -30.07 -4.65 2.32
N GLU A 130 -29.40 -3.59 2.77
CA GLU A 130 -29.06 -3.38 4.20
C GLU A 130 -30.30 -3.10 5.08
N ARG A 131 -31.32 -2.41 4.54
CA ARG A 131 -32.59 -2.19 5.25
C ARG A 131 -33.49 -3.43 5.31
N ARG A 132 -33.16 -4.48 4.54
CA ARG A 132 -33.92 -5.74 4.53
C ARG A 132 -33.51 -6.68 5.66
N TRP A 133 -32.32 -6.52 6.23
CA TRP A 133 -31.85 -7.29 7.39
C TRP A 133 -32.28 -6.71 8.74
N LEU A 134 -32.59 -5.41 8.80
CA LEU A 134 -33.03 -4.74 10.02
C LEU A 134 -34.44 -5.14 10.52
N TRP A 135 -35.19 -5.94 9.75
CA TRP A 135 -36.52 -6.44 10.13
C TRP A 135 -36.54 -7.91 10.60
N LEU A 136 -35.43 -8.64 10.51
CA LEU A 136 -35.37 -10.05 10.93
C LEU A 136 -34.97 -10.25 12.41
N ASP A 137 -34.73 -9.17 13.16
CA ASP A 137 -34.24 -9.22 14.54
C ASP A 137 -35.22 -8.57 15.55
N GLN A 138 -36.54 -8.68 15.30
CA GLN A 138 -37.53 -8.37 16.33
C GLN A 138 -37.82 -9.62 17.17
N PRO A 139 -37.53 -9.63 18.48
CA PRO A 139 -38.09 -10.64 19.36
C PRO A 139 -39.60 -10.44 19.43
N HIS A 140 -40.35 -11.52 19.18
CA HIS A 140 -41.78 -11.61 19.44
C HIS A 140 -42.05 -11.27 20.91
N GLN A 141 -42.51 -10.05 21.19
CA GLN A 141 -43.13 -9.72 22.47
C GLN A 141 -44.58 -10.21 22.41
N GLN A 142 -44.79 -11.31 23.11
CA GLN A 142 -46.06 -12.02 23.28
C GLN A 142 -47.05 -11.13 24.04
N LEU A 143 -48.26 -10.98 23.49
CA LEU A 143 -49.41 -10.39 24.18
C LEU A 143 -49.74 -11.22 25.43
N GLY A 144 -49.68 -10.59 26.60
CA GLY A 144 -50.26 -11.09 27.85
C GLY A 144 -51.35 -10.13 28.32
N TYR A 145 -52.60 -10.60 28.26
CA TYR A 145 -53.72 -10.11 29.05
C TYR A 145 -53.83 -10.95 30.32
#